data_AF-A0A918JPI3-F1
#
_entry.id   AF-A0A918JPI3-F1
#
_cell.length_a   1.000
_cell.length_b   1.000
_cell.length_c   1.000
_cell.angle_alpha   90.00
_cell.angle_beta   90.00
_cell.angle_gamma   90.00
#
_symmetry.space_group_name_H-M   'P 1'
#
loop_
_entity.id
_entity.type
_entity.pdbx_description
1 polymer ?
#
loop_
_entity_poly.entity_id
_entity_poly.type
_entity_poly.pdbx_seq_one_letter_code
_entity_poly.pdbx_strand_id
1 'polypeptide(L)'
;MEAITFISLISVVMVVGLISSYLDAKYQWRLTDYFNGQCSNPFKRSETGALKQKLAEKDAKIDALSERIATLEAIVTEPAYELKKQIDALK
;
A
#
# COMPACT_ATOMS: atom_id res chain seq x y z
N MET A 1 -50.16 -5.90 6.32
CA MET A 1 -49.38 -7.15 6.42
C MET A 1 -48.16 -7.10 5.51
N GLU A 2 -48.33 -6.83 4.21
CA GLU A 2 -47.26 -6.67 3.20
C GLU A 2 -46.04 -5.83 3.64
N ALA A 3 -46.27 -4.65 4.21
CA ALA A 3 -45.17 -3.77 4.64
C ALA A 3 -44.35 -4.36 5.82
N ILE A 4 -45.02 -5.05 6.75
CA ILE A 4 -44.35 -5.66 7.91
C ILE A 4 -43.49 -6.83 7.45
N THR A 5 -43.98 -7.64 6.51
CA THR A 5 -43.20 -8.72 5.89
C THR A 5 -41.99 -8.17 5.14
N PHE A 6 -42.14 -7.08 4.38
CA PHE A 6 -41.02 -6.46 3.67
C PHE A 6 -39.95 -5.90 4.63
N ILE A 7 -40.38 -5.21 5.69
CA ILE A 7 -39.49 -4.68 6.74
C ILE A 7 -38.76 -5.83 7.46
N SER A 8 -39.46 -6.93 7.78
CA SER A 8 -38.85 -8.10 8.41
C SER A 8 -37.79 -8.75 7.52
N LEU A 9 -38.03 -8.82 6.20
CA LEU A 9 -37.09 -9.37 5.25
C LEU A 9 -35.80 -8.54 5.21
N ILE A 10 -35.92 -7.22 5.08
CA ILE A 10 -34.78 -6.31 5.06
C ILE A 10 -33.99 -6.39 6.37
N SER A 11 -34.69 -6.45 7.50
CA SER A 11 -34.04 -6.58 8.82
C SER A 11 -33.19 -7.85 8.90
N VAL A 12 -33.71 -8.99 8.44
CA VAL A 12 -32.95 -10.26 8.42
C VAL A 12 -31.73 -10.16 7.51
N VAL A 13 -31.88 -9.61 6.31
CA VAL A 13 -30.75 -9.44 5.37
C VAL A 13 -29.66 -8.55 5.97
N MET A 14 -30.05 -7.45 6.62
CA MET A 14 -29.09 -6.57 7.30
C MET A 14 -28.35 -7.28 8.43
N VAL A 15 -29.05 -8.07 9.25
CA VAL A 15 -28.43 -8.83 10.34
C VAL A 15 -27.44 -9.87 9.80
N VAL A 16 -27.80 -10.59 8.73
CA VAL A 16 -26.90 -11.55 8.08
C VAL A 16 -25.66 -10.86 7.48
N GLY A 17 -25.84 -9.67 6.88
CA GLY A 17 -24.74 -8.84 6.40
C GLY A 17 -23.78 -8.43 7.53
N LEU A 18 -24.32 -7.93 8.65
CA LEU A 18 -23.52 -7.54 9.81
C LEU A 18 -22.77 -8.72 10.44
N ILE A 19 -23.42 -9.89 10.56
CA ILE A 19 -22.79 -11.11 11.05
C ILE A 19 -21.65 -11.53 10.12
N SER A 20 -21.86 -11.48 8.80
CA SER A 20 -20.83 -11.83 7.81
C SER A 20 -19.62 -10.89 7.91
N SER A 21 -19.84 -9.57 8.03
CA SER A 21 -18.77 -8.60 8.23
C SER A 21 -18.05 -8.76 9.57
N TYR A 22 -18.78 -9.11 10.65
CA TYR A 22 -18.18 -9.36 11.96
C TYR A 22 -17.32 -10.63 11.96
N LEU A 23 -17.78 -11.70 11.33
CA LEU A 23 -17.02 -12.94 11.16
C LEU A 23 -15.78 -12.72 10.28
N ASP A 24 -15.91 -11.92 9.23
CA ASP A 24 -14.78 -11.51 8.39
C ASP A 24 -13.76 -10.68 9.20
N ALA A 25 -14.20 -9.75 10.05
CA ALA A 25 -13.28 -8.98 10.89
C ALA A 25 -12.56 -9.87 11.92
N LYS A 26 -13.29 -10.75 12.61
CA LYS A 26 -12.77 -11.54 13.74
C LYS A 26 -11.98 -12.77 13.30
N TYR A 27 -12.46 -13.49 12.29
CA TYR A 27 -11.90 -14.77 11.86
C TYR A 27 -11.27 -14.72 10.46
N GLN A 28 -11.37 -13.59 9.76
CA GLN A 28 -10.77 -13.40 8.42
C GLN A 28 -11.25 -14.45 7.41
N TRP A 29 -12.54 -14.82 7.48
CA TRP A 29 -13.14 -15.82 6.59
C TRP A 29 -13.36 -15.31 5.16
N ARG A 30 -13.38 -13.99 4.98
CA ARG A 30 -13.53 -13.31 3.68
C ARG A 30 -14.79 -13.77 2.93
N LEU A 31 -15.87 -14.00 3.67
CA LEU A 31 -17.19 -14.32 3.17
C LEU A 31 -17.65 -13.25 2.18
N THR A 32 -17.35 -11.98 2.46
CA THR A 32 -17.68 -10.85 1.58
C THR A 32 -16.98 -10.95 0.22
N ASP A 33 -15.70 -11.36 0.19
CA ASP A 33 -14.97 -11.55 -1.06
C ASP A 33 -15.53 -12.77 -1.82
N TYR A 34 -15.88 -13.84 -1.10
CA TYR A 34 -16.50 -15.04 -1.66
C TYR A 34 -17.85 -14.75 -2.31
N PHE A 35 -18.75 -14.02 -1.64
CA PHE A 35 -20.03 -13.60 -2.20
C PHE A 35 -19.88 -12.66 -3.41
N ASN A 36 -18.81 -11.86 -3.45
CA ASN A 36 -18.49 -10.99 -4.58
C ASN A 36 -17.74 -11.70 -5.73
N GLY A 37 -17.57 -13.03 -5.66
CA GLY A 37 -16.87 -13.82 -6.69
C GLY A 37 -15.36 -13.56 -6.75
N GLN A 38 -14.80 -12.90 -5.75
CA GLN A 38 -13.36 -12.69 -5.64
C GLN A 38 -12.72 -13.91 -4.96
N CYS A 39 -11.99 -14.71 -5.73
CA CYS A 39 -11.20 -15.82 -5.21
C CYS A 39 -9.96 -15.28 -4.47
N SER A 40 -10.14 -14.78 -3.26
CA SER A 40 -9.02 -14.29 -2.48
C SER A 40 -8.52 -15.32 -1.49
N ASN A 41 -7.20 -15.52 -1.50
CA ASN A 41 -6.54 -16.60 -0.77
C ASN A 41 -6.73 -16.43 0.77
N PRO A 42 -7.38 -17.40 1.46
CA PRO A 42 -7.64 -17.35 2.90
C PRO A 42 -6.38 -17.55 3.75
N PHE A 43 -5.27 -18.00 3.15
CA PHE A 43 -3.99 -18.21 3.83
C PHE A 43 -3.01 -17.05 3.71
N LYS A 44 -3.31 -16.00 2.91
CA LYS A 44 -2.55 -14.74 2.93
C LYS A 44 -2.96 -13.90 4.15
N ARG A 45 -2.77 -14.48 5.33
CA ARG A 45 -3.13 -13.95 6.64
C ARG A 45 -2.22 -12.76 6.94
N SER A 46 -2.74 -11.53 6.90
CA SER A 46 -2.06 -10.31 7.38
C SER A 46 -0.79 -9.85 6.66
N GLU A 47 -0.18 -10.66 5.78
CA GLU A 47 1.06 -10.30 5.11
C GLU A 47 0.92 -9.04 4.26
N THR A 48 -0.26 -8.75 3.71
CA THR A 48 -0.48 -7.54 2.90
C THR A 48 -0.29 -6.25 3.71
N GLY A 49 -0.66 -6.22 5.00
CA GLY A 49 -0.45 -5.06 5.86
C GLY A 49 1.03 -4.88 6.20
N ALA A 50 1.68 -5.97 6.64
CA ALA A 50 3.10 -5.98 6.95
C ALA A 50 3.99 -5.73 5.71
N LEU A 51 3.58 -6.23 4.53
CA LEU A 51 4.23 -5.97 3.25
C LEU A 51 4.07 -4.51 2.83
N LYS A 52 2.87 -3.93 2.97
CA LYS A 52 2.65 -2.49 2.70
C LYS A 52 3.53 -1.61 3.59
N GLN A 53 3.64 -1.94 4.88
CA GLN A 53 4.52 -1.21 5.79
C GLN A 53 5.99 -1.36 5.40
N LYS A 54 6.45 -2.59 5.10
CA LYS A 54 7.81 -2.84 4.61
C LYS A 54 8.11 -2.18 3.26
N LEU A 55 7.11 -2.03 2.39
CA LEU A 55 7.22 -1.29 1.13
C LEU A 55 7.42 0.19 1.41
N ALA A 56 6.57 0.81 2.25
CA ALA A 56 6.70 2.21 2.62
C ALA A 56 8.05 2.53 3.28
N GLU A 57 8.56 1.65 4.15
CA GLU A 57 9.90 1.78 4.74
C GLU A 57 11.02 1.68 3.70
N LYS A 58 10.84 0.86 2.66
CA LYS A 58 11.81 0.74 1.56
C LYS A 58 11.78 1.96 0.65
N ASP A 59 10.60 2.47 0.31
CA ASP A 59 10.45 3.66 -0.53
C ASP A 59 11.09 4.89 0.15
N ALA A 60 10.85 5.10 1.45
CA ALA A 60 11.49 6.17 2.20
C ALA A 60 13.03 6.07 2.21
N LYS A 61 13.57 4.83 2.23
CA LYS A 61 15.02 4.61 2.10
C LYS A 61 15.53 4.89 0.71
N ILE A 62 14.76 4.56 -0.32
CA ILE A 62 15.11 4.84 -1.72
C ILE A 62 15.16 6.35 -1.94
N ASP A 63 14.20 7.11 -1.43
CA ASP A 63 14.17 8.57 -1.54
C ASP A 63 15.39 9.20 -0.85
N ALA A 64 15.69 8.79 0.38
CA ALA A 64 16.85 9.29 1.13
C ALA A 64 18.19 8.95 0.46
N LEU A 65 18.31 7.76 -0.14
CA LEU A 65 19.51 7.38 -0.90
C LEU A 65 19.62 8.15 -2.21
N SER A 66 18.51 8.41 -2.88
CA SER A 66 18.47 9.16 -4.14
C SER A 66 18.90 10.62 -3.93
N GLU A 67 18.45 11.25 -2.85
CA GLU A 67 18.87 12.61 -2.47
C GLU A 67 20.39 12.69 -2.18
N ARG A 68 20.93 11.69 -1.47
CA ARG A 68 22.37 11.59 -1.21
C ARG A 68 23.17 11.41 -2.50
N ILE A 69 22.70 10.56 -3.41
CA ILE A 69 23.35 10.35 -4.71
C ILE A 69 23.34 11.66 -5.50
N ALA A 70 22.21 12.37 -5.59
CA ALA A 70 22.13 13.65 -6.28
C ALA A 70 23.11 14.69 -5.69
N THR A 71 23.26 14.73 -4.37
CA THR A 71 24.22 15.61 -3.70
C THR A 71 25.68 15.22 -4.01
N LEU A 72 25.99 13.92 -4.00
CA LEU A 72 27.32 13.41 -4.34
C LEU A 72 27.66 13.67 -5.81
N GLU A 73 26.69 13.52 -6.71
CA GLU A 73 26.87 13.85 -8.12
C GLU A 73 27.18 15.34 -8.30
N ALA A 74 26.46 16.24 -7.63
CA ALA A 74 26.78 17.67 -7.67
C ALA A 74 28.21 17.96 -7.16
N ILE A 75 28.59 17.40 -6.01
CA ILE A 75 29.92 17.56 -5.41
C ILE A 75 31.02 16.99 -6.31
N VAL A 76 30.79 15.92 -7.06
CA VAL A 76 31.82 15.33 -7.94
C VAL A 76 31.91 16.10 -9.26
N THR A 77 30.79 16.62 -9.76
CA THR A 77 30.72 17.23 -11.09
C THR A 77 31.26 18.67 -11.10
N GLU A 78 30.99 19.45 -10.06
CA GLU A 78 31.45 20.86 -9.94
C GLU A 78 32.98 21.03 -9.89
N PRO A 79 33.74 20.37 -8.99
CA PRO A 79 35.19 20.53 -8.92
C PRO A 79 35.91 19.94 -10.13
N ALA A 80 35.35 18.91 -10.77
CA ALA A 80 35.90 18.36 -12.01
C ALA A 80 35.76 19.37 -13.18
N TYR A 81 34.63 20.08 -13.25
CA TYR A 81 34.41 21.13 -14.23
C TYR A 81 35.33 22.34 -13.99
N GLU A 82 35.46 22.79 -12.75
CA GLU A 82 36.35 23.90 -12.40
C GLU A 82 37.82 23.59 -12.65
N LEU A 83 38.28 22.37 -12.30
CA LEU A 83 39.66 21.95 -12.53
C LEU A 83 39.99 21.92 -14.03
N LYS A 84 39.07 21.40 -14.86
CA LYS A 84 39.26 21.37 -16.32
C LYS A 84 39.36 22.77 -16.91
N LYS A 85 38.50 23.68 -16.45
CA LYS A 85 38.54 25.10 -16.85
C LYS A 85 39.88 25.76 -16.48
N GLN A 86 40.42 25.46 -15.30
CA GLN A 86 41.73 25.98 -14.88
C GLN A 86 42.88 25.39 -15.71
N ILE A 87 42.82 24.09 -16.04
CA ILE A 87 43.81 23.43 -16.90
C ILE A 87 43.80 24.04 -18.31
N ASP A 88 42.63 24.25 -18.91
CA ASP A 88 42.50 24.83 -20.25
C ASP A 88 42.94 26.31 -20.29
N ALA A 89 42.83 27.04 -19.17
CA ALA A 89 43.30 28.43 -19.06
C ALA A 89 44.83 28.56 -18.89
N LEU A 90 45.52 27.48 -18.51
CA LEU A 90 46.97 27.42 -18.36
C LEU A 90 47.69 26.86 -19.61
N LYS A 91 46.94 26.56 -20.67
CA LYS A 91 47.41 25.93 -21.90
C LYS A 91 47.39 26.91 -23.07
#